data_AF-A0AAD6MGY4-F1
#
_entry.id   AF-A0AAD6MGY4-F1
#
_cell.length_a   1.000
_cell.length_b   1.000
_cell.length_c   1.000
_cell.angle_alpha   90.00
_cell.angle_beta   90.00
_cell.angle_gamma   90.00
#
_symmetry.space_group_name_H-M   'P 1'
#
loop_
_entity.id
_entity.type
_entity.pdbx_description
1 polymer ?
#
loop_
_entity_poly.entity_id
_entity_poly.type
_entity_poly.pdbx_seq_one_letter_code
_entity_poly.pdbx_strand_id
1 'polypeptide(L)'
;MFIATASLYPARNTHCTDSQRHPSLSYTIFPQTKKKRVLRAMRIHGEMPPEKEEEEKVKSLSSSIQQPQKLVVVGYALTSKKKKSFLQPKLEVLARDKGILFVAIDLNRPLLDQGPFDVVLHKLLGKDWCGAIEDYRKKNPEVAVLDPPDAIEQLLNRQSMLNDVTDLNLSDSYGKVCVPRQMVINNDPSSIPHEVTRAGLKLPLVAKPLVVDGTAKSHEMFLAYDQFSLSELEPPLVLQEFVNHGGILFKVYIVGEAIKVVRRFSLPNVTKQELSKVEGVFRFPRVSSAAASADDADLDPSVAGEILRNILLFSFRF
;
A
#
# COMPACT_ATOMS: atom_id res chain seq x y z
N MET A 1 -5.57 3.77 9.16
CA MET A 1 -4.43 3.61 8.22
C MET A 1 -3.23 3.32 9.08
N PHE A 2 -2.72 2.10 8.99
CA PHE A 2 -1.50 1.72 9.68
C PHE A 2 -0.36 1.87 8.68
N ILE A 3 0.69 2.58 9.08
CA ILE A 3 1.90 2.70 8.27
C ILE A 3 2.97 1.96 9.05
N ALA A 4 2.98 0.66 8.83
CA ALA A 4 4.15 -0.13 9.08
C ALA A 4 5.23 0.33 8.08
N THR A 5 6.44 0.50 8.54
CA THR A 5 7.57 0.77 7.64
C THR A 5 8.45 -0.45 7.75
N ALA A 6 8.59 -1.20 6.67
CA ALA A 6 9.75 -2.02 6.48
C ALA A 6 10.64 -1.33 5.44
N SER A 7 11.86 -1.81 5.27
CA SER A 7 12.80 -1.32 4.28
C SER A 7 13.58 -2.52 3.76
N LEU A 8 13.64 -2.65 2.44
CA LEU A 8 14.47 -3.66 1.80
C LEU A 8 15.86 -3.08 1.54
N TYR A 9 16.92 -3.74 2.01
CA TYR A 9 18.31 -3.37 1.77
C TYR A 9 19.03 -4.46 0.97
N PRO A 10 19.93 -4.14 0.03
CA PRO A 10 20.75 -5.17 -0.62
C PRO A 10 21.65 -5.90 0.40
N ALA A 11 21.87 -7.20 0.19
CA ALA A 11 22.85 -7.97 0.95
C ALA A 11 24.25 -7.42 0.65
N ARG A 12 24.97 -6.95 1.67
CA ARG A 12 26.38 -6.59 1.52
C ARG A 12 27.19 -7.87 1.43
N ASN A 13 27.81 -8.14 0.28
CA ASN A 13 28.94 -9.05 0.22
C ASN A 13 30.08 -8.46 1.05
N THR A 14 30.27 -8.97 2.26
CA THR A 14 31.49 -8.72 3.03
C THR A 14 32.61 -9.57 2.46
N HIS A 15 33.33 -9.03 1.49
CA HIS A 15 34.72 -9.42 1.25
C HIS A 15 35.59 -8.16 1.25
N CYS A 16 36.38 -8.03 2.32
CA CYS A 16 37.57 -7.19 2.34
C CYS A 16 38.56 -7.66 1.26
N THR A 17 39.13 -6.75 0.49
CA THR A 17 40.58 -6.60 0.29
C THR A 17 40.88 -5.23 -0.34
N ASP A 18 42.14 -4.84 -0.18
CA ASP A 18 42.71 -3.49 -0.09
C ASP A 18 43.22 -2.94 -1.45
N SER A 19 43.34 -1.61 -1.51
CA SER A 19 44.24 -0.76 -2.33
C SER A 19 44.30 -0.88 -3.87
N GLN A 20 44.02 0.22 -4.60
CA GLN A 20 44.99 1.02 -5.39
C GLN A 20 44.33 1.98 -6.43
N ARG A 21 45.13 2.95 -6.89
CA ARG A 21 44.82 4.23 -7.58
C ARG A 21 44.33 4.11 -9.04
N HIS A 22 43.64 5.17 -9.47
CA HIS A 22 43.28 5.67 -10.82
C HIS A 22 44.28 5.37 -11.98
N PRO A 23 43.84 5.26 -13.26
CA PRO A 23 43.50 6.46 -14.06
C PRO A 23 42.32 6.36 -15.05
N SER A 24 41.88 7.58 -15.41
CA SER A 24 41.01 8.03 -16.51
C SER A 24 40.83 7.11 -17.73
N LEU A 25 39.57 6.95 -18.16
CA LEU A 25 39.22 6.73 -19.56
C LEU A 25 38.04 7.64 -19.95
N SER A 26 38.32 8.48 -20.93
CA SER A 26 37.38 9.28 -21.71
C SER A 26 36.68 8.40 -22.74
N TYR A 27 35.36 8.57 -22.88
CA TYR A 27 34.68 8.27 -24.14
C TYR A 27 33.63 9.34 -24.43
N THR A 28 33.74 9.93 -25.62
CA THR A 28 32.79 10.85 -26.23
C THR A 28 32.25 10.17 -27.47
N ILE A 29 30.93 9.88 -27.58
CA ILE A 29 30.23 9.83 -28.89
C ILE A 29 28.78 10.35 -28.76
N PHE A 30 28.55 11.36 -29.60
CA PHE A 30 27.41 12.13 -30.13
C PHE A 30 25.92 11.71 -30.00
N PRO A 31 25.00 12.71 -30.09
CA PRO A 31 23.55 12.55 -30.00
C PRO A 31 22.88 12.29 -31.36
N GLN A 32 21.80 11.52 -31.39
CA GLN A 32 20.92 11.41 -32.57
C GLN A 32 19.47 11.86 -32.27
N THR A 33 19.22 13.10 -32.69
CA THR A 33 18.08 13.62 -33.48
C THR A 33 16.66 13.07 -33.30
N LYS A 34 15.78 14.03 -32.94
CA LYS A 34 14.31 14.02 -33.03
C LYS A 34 13.80 13.81 -34.47
N LYS A 35 12.79 12.95 -34.67
CA LYS A 35 11.96 12.92 -35.90
C LYS A 35 10.58 13.53 -35.62
N LYS A 36 10.28 14.65 -36.29
CA LYS A 36 8.94 15.20 -36.55
C LYS A 36 8.42 14.63 -37.87
N ARG A 37 7.11 14.35 -37.97
CA ARG A 37 6.34 14.30 -39.23
C ARG A 37 4.89 14.70 -38.89
N VAL A 38 4.49 15.95 -39.15
CA VAL A 38 3.86 16.51 -40.37
C VAL A 38 2.38 16.10 -40.50
N LEU A 39 1.51 17.07 -40.21
CA LEU A 39 0.09 17.13 -40.55
C LEU A 39 -0.10 17.39 -42.06
N ARG A 40 -1.17 16.84 -42.64
CA ARG A 40 -1.77 17.36 -43.88
C ARG A 40 -3.30 17.26 -43.78
N ALA A 41 -3.98 18.33 -44.18
CA ALA A 41 -5.43 18.47 -44.21
C ALA A 41 -5.89 18.88 -45.62
N MET A 42 -7.18 18.61 -45.92
CA MET A 42 -8.11 19.10 -46.99
C MET A 42 -8.85 17.92 -47.67
N ARG A 43 -10.07 17.98 -48.25
CA ARG A 43 -11.39 18.62 -48.00
C ARG A 43 -12.34 18.09 -49.14
N ILE A 44 -13.51 17.53 -48.79
CA ILE A 44 -14.89 17.55 -49.41
C ILE A 44 -15.20 17.12 -50.88
N HIS A 45 -16.20 16.20 -50.97
CA HIS A 45 -17.34 15.97 -51.91
C HIS A 45 -17.44 14.44 -52.17
N GLY A 46 -18.54 13.68 -52.08
CA GLY A 46 -20.00 13.91 -52.05
C GLY A 46 -20.62 13.04 -53.16
N GLU A 47 -21.15 11.84 -52.86
CA GLU A 47 -22.15 11.06 -53.67
C GLU A 47 -22.45 9.66 -53.05
N MET A 48 -23.74 9.33 -52.89
CA MET A 48 -24.38 7.98 -52.84
C MET A 48 -24.97 7.70 -54.25
N PRO A 49 -25.49 6.50 -54.69
CA PRO A 49 -25.94 5.24 -54.00
C PRO A 49 -25.48 3.97 -54.81
N PRO A 50 -26.12 2.75 -54.84
CA PRO A 50 -27.28 2.20 -54.12
C PRO A 50 -27.09 0.81 -53.48
N GLU A 51 -28.19 0.41 -52.84
CA GLU A 51 -28.56 -0.83 -52.15
C GLU A 51 -28.14 -2.13 -52.83
N LYS A 52 -27.71 -3.09 -52.01
CA LYS A 52 -27.83 -4.53 -52.28
C LYS A 52 -28.25 -5.26 -51.00
N GLU A 53 -29.45 -5.82 -51.06
CA GLU A 53 -29.90 -6.91 -50.21
C GLU A 53 -28.96 -8.11 -50.39
N GLU A 54 -28.47 -8.71 -49.30
CA GLU A 54 -27.91 -10.06 -49.33
C GLU A 54 -28.12 -10.73 -47.97
N GLU A 55 -29.18 -11.53 -47.93
CA GLU A 55 -29.40 -12.80 -47.24
C GLU A 55 -28.78 -13.07 -45.86
N GLU A 56 -29.68 -13.34 -44.92
CA GLU A 56 -29.45 -14.01 -43.64
C GLU A 56 -28.58 -15.27 -43.78
N LYS A 57 -27.38 -15.23 -43.19
CA LYS A 57 -26.63 -16.45 -42.87
C LYS A 57 -26.74 -16.70 -41.37
N VAL A 58 -27.74 -17.48 -40.99
CA VAL A 58 -27.87 -18.11 -39.67
C VAL A 58 -26.62 -18.95 -39.43
N LYS A 59 -25.62 -18.37 -38.76
CA LYS A 59 -24.49 -19.11 -38.21
C LYS A 59 -24.95 -19.72 -36.91
N SER A 60 -25.26 -21.01 -36.99
CA SER A 60 -25.52 -21.92 -35.89
C SER A 60 -24.63 -21.60 -34.68
N LEU A 61 -25.26 -21.22 -33.57
CA LEU A 61 -24.61 -21.22 -32.27
C LEU A 61 -24.13 -22.65 -32.00
N SER A 62 -22.82 -22.87 -32.12
CA SER A 62 -22.18 -23.96 -31.39
C SER A 62 -22.23 -23.57 -29.91
N SER A 63 -23.33 -23.90 -29.25
CA SER A 63 -23.46 -23.88 -27.81
C SER A 63 -22.48 -24.92 -27.24
N SER A 64 -21.23 -24.51 -27.06
CA SER A 64 -20.37 -25.14 -26.07
C SER A 64 -21.12 -25.05 -24.75
N ILE A 65 -21.65 -26.19 -24.29
CA ILE A 65 -22.28 -26.36 -22.99
C ILE A 65 -21.23 -26.00 -21.96
N GLN A 66 -21.18 -24.73 -21.58
CA GLN A 66 -20.45 -24.30 -20.39
C GLN A 66 -21.21 -24.95 -19.23
N GLN A 67 -20.53 -25.79 -18.47
CA GLN A 67 -21.07 -26.26 -17.19
C GLN A 67 -21.60 -25.06 -16.43
N PRO A 68 -22.77 -25.17 -15.76
CA PRO A 68 -23.32 -24.05 -15.00
C PRO A 68 -22.24 -23.55 -14.04
N GLN A 69 -21.74 -22.34 -14.29
CA GLN A 69 -20.77 -21.73 -13.39
C GLN A 69 -21.46 -21.62 -12.03
N LYS A 70 -20.92 -22.32 -11.03
CA LYS A 70 -21.44 -22.27 -9.67
C LYS A 70 -21.46 -20.80 -9.26
N LEU A 71 -22.65 -20.28 -8.98
CA LEU A 71 -22.82 -18.92 -8.48
C LEU A 71 -22.14 -18.82 -7.12
N VAL A 72 -21.26 -17.84 -6.95
CA VAL A 72 -20.59 -17.52 -5.69
C VAL A 72 -21.28 -16.30 -5.09
N VAL A 73 -21.86 -16.44 -3.90
CA VAL A 73 -22.53 -15.36 -3.18
C VAL A 73 -21.59 -14.77 -2.14
N VAL A 74 -21.25 -13.50 -2.33
CA VAL A 74 -20.39 -12.71 -1.44
C VAL A 74 -21.24 -11.76 -0.61
N GLY A 75 -21.49 -12.12 0.65
CA GLY A 75 -22.06 -11.22 1.63
C GLY A 75 -21.04 -10.15 2.02
N TYR A 76 -21.34 -8.86 1.87
CA TYR A 76 -20.40 -7.79 2.18
C TYR A 76 -20.89 -6.83 3.28
N ALA A 77 -19.97 -6.48 4.17
CA ALA A 77 -20.13 -5.49 5.22
C ALA A 77 -18.96 -4.50 5.19
N LEU A 78 -19.14 -3.38 4.51
CA LEU A 78 -18.08 -2.40 4.24
C LEU A 78 -18.46 -1.03 4.77
N THR A 79 -17.48 -0.24 5.23
CA THR A 79 -17.71 1.19 5.52
C THR A 79 -18.27 1.93 4.30
N SER A 80 -19.07 2.97 4.53
CA SER A 80 -19.66 3.78 3.45
C SER A 80 -18.61 4.32 2.47
N LYS A 81 -17.43 4.70 2.99
CA LYS A 81 -16.29 5.14 2.17
C LYS A 81 -15.75 4.00 1.31
N LYS A 82 -15.58 2.80 1.88
CA LYS A 82 -15.05 1.66 1.14
C LYS A 82 -16.04 1.21 0.06
N LYS A 83 -17.33 1.08 0.39
CA LYS A 83 -18.40 0.79 -0.58
C LYS A 83 -18.33 1.74 -1.78
N LYS A 84 -18.33 3.06 -1.52
CA LYS A 84 -18.18 4.10 -2.56
C LYS A 84 -16.87 4.04 -3.34
N SER A 85 -15.79 3.48 -2.82
CA SER A 85 -14.49 3.42 -3.53
C SER A 85 -14.21 2.09 -4.21
N PHE A 86 -14.83 1.00 -3.74
CA PHE A 86 -14.50 -0.38 -4.09
C PHE A 86 -15.62 -1.04 -4.90
N LEU A 87 -16.86 -0.97 -4.44
CA LEU A 87 -18.03 -1.51 -5.14
C LEU A 87 -18.51 -0.51 -6.20
N GLN A 88 -17.66 -0.33 -7.20
CA GLN A 88 -17.93 0.50 -8.37
C GLN A 88 -18.66 -0.33 -9.43
N PRO A 89 -19.53 0.27 -10.27
CA PRO A 89 -20.33 -0.46 -11.26
C PRO A 89 -19.50 -1.37 -12.16
N LYS A 90 -18.29 -0.95 -12.52
CA LYS A 90 -17.36 -1.75 -13.33
C LYS A 90 -16.98 -3.08 -12.66
N LEU A 91 -16.74 -3.08 -11.35
CA LEU A 91 -16.42 -4.31 -10.61
C LEU A 91 -17.64 -5.21 -10.51
N GLU A 92 -18.83 -4.65 -10.25
CA GLU A 92 -20.07 -5.41 -10.12
C GLU A 92 -20.46 -6.12 -11.43
N VAL A 93 -20.30 -5.44 -12.57
CA VAL A 93 -20.53 -6.04 -13.89
C VAL A 93 -19.53 -7.19 -14.13
N LEU A 94 -18.23 -6.95 -13.92
CA LEU A 94 -17.21 -7.98 -14.08
C LEU A 94 -17.42 -9.18 -13.14
N ALA A 95 -17.85 -8.93 -11.91
CA ALA A 95 -18.15 -9.98 -10.95
C ALA A 95 -19.33 -10.84 -11.41
N ARG A 96 -20.41 -10.20 -11.88
CA ARG A 96 -21.59 -10.91 -12.41
C ARG A 96 -21.22 -11.78 -13.61
N ASP A 97 -20.41 -11.27 -14.53
CA ASP A 97 -19.92 -12.02 -15.71
C ASP A 97 -19.03 -13.21 -15.35
N LYS A 98 -18.53 -13.25 -14.10
CA LYS A 98 -17.75 -14.36 -13.52
C LYS A 98 -18.56 -15.24 -12.56
N GLY A 99 -19.88 -15.06 -12.49
CA GLY A 99 -20.73 -15.83 -11.59
C GLY A 99 -20.58 -15.42 -10.12
N ILE A 100 -20.20 -14.18 -9.82
CA ILE A 100 -20.06 -13.66 -8.46
C ILE A 100 -21.17 -12.64 -8.19
N LEU A 101 -21.94 -12.87 -7.13
CA LEU A 101 -23.00 -11.98 -6.67
C LEU A 101 -22.63 -11.32 -5.34
N PHE A 102 -22.54 -9.99 -5.33
CA PHE A 102 -22.36 -9.22 -4.10
C PHE A 102 -23.72 -8.91 -3.45
N VAL A 103 -23.88 -9.29 -2.19
CA VAL A 103 -25.09 -9.04 -1.39
C VAL A 103 -24.70 -8.20 -0.17
N ALA A 104 -25.37 -7.06 0.03
CA ALA A 104 -25.12 -6.24 1.21
C ALA A 104 -25.66 -6.94 2.45
N ILE A 105 -24.83 -7.08 3.48
CA ILE A 105 -25.25 -7.57 4.80
C ILE A 105 -25.97 -6.42 5.52
N ASP A 106 -27.18 -6.69 6.00
CA ASP A 106 -27.94 -5.80 6.87
C ASP A 106 -27.45 -5.94 8.31
N LEU A 107 -26.80 -4.90 8.81
CA LEU A 107 -26.24 -4.87 10.17
C LEU A 107 -27.32 -4.79 11.27
N ASN A 108 -28.58 -4.55 10.91
CA ASN A 108 -29.70 -4.51 11.86
C ASN A 108 -30.37 -5.88 12.05
N ARG A 109 -29.92 -6.91 11.33
CA ARG A 109 -30.45 -8.27 11.39
C ARG A 109 -29.33 -9.25 11.77
N PRO A 110 -29.63 -10.37 12.44
CA PRO A 110 -28.64 -11.39 12.72
C PRO A 110 -27.98 -11.88 11.41
N LEU A 111 -26.65 -12.02 11.40
CA LEU A 111 -25.91 -12.46 10.22
C LEU A 111 -26.30 -13.89 9.79
N LEU A 112 -26.62 -14.73 10.77
CA LEU A 112 -27.07 -16.11 10.58
C LEU A 112 -28.31 -16.26 9.70
N ASP A 113 -29.17 -15.25 9.67
CA ASP A 113 -30.45 -15.29 8.96
C ASP A 113 -30.36 -14.71 7.53
N GLN A 114 -29.16 -14.35 7.08
CA GLN A 114 -28.93 -13.64 5.83
C GLN A 114 -28.21 -14.48 4.77
N GLY A 115 -27.67 -15.63 5.16
CA GLY A 115 -27.03 -16.59 4.28
C GLY A 115 -28.01 -17.44 3.45
N PRO A 116 -27.51 -18.43 2.71
CA PRO A 116 -26.11 -18.86 2.68
C PRO A 116 -25.22 -17.87 1.91
N PHE A 117 -24.00 -17.67 2.41
CA PHE A 117 -22.93 -16.96 1.74
C PHE A 117 -21.77 -17.93 1.51
N ASP A 118 -21.18 -17.90 0.32
CA ASP A 118 -19.91 -18.60 0.06
C ASP A 118 -18.73 -17.81 0.66
N VAL A 119 -18.84 -16.48 0.67
CA VAL A 119 -17.81 -15.56 1.18
C VAL A 119 -18.44 -14.44 2.01
N VAL A 120 -17.84 -14.12 3.16
CA VAL A 120 -18.09 -12.89 3.91
C VAL A 120 -16.94 -11.93 3.71
N LEU A 121 -17.16 -10.85 2.95
CA LEU A 121 -16.19 -9.79 2.72
C LEU A 121 -16.47 -8.60 3.64
N HIS A 122 -15.54 -8.26 4.52
CA HIS A 122 -15.82 -7.20 5.49
C HIS A 122 -14.66 -6.22 5.72
N LYS A 123 -15.03 -5.05 6.23
CA LYS A 123 -14.10 -3.98 6.65
C LYS A 123 -14.73 -3.17 7.79
N LEU A 124 -15.41 -3.86 8.68
CA LEU A 124 -15.96 -3.31 9.92
C LEU A 124 -15.13 -3.83 11.08
N LEU A 125 -15.05 -3.03 12.13
CA LEU A 125 -14.33 -3.34 13.37
C LEU A 125 -15.32 -3.32 14.53
N GLY A 126 -14.96 -3.99 15.63
CA GLY A 126 -15.74 -3.98 16.87
C GLY A 126 -16.06 -5.39 17.36
N LYS A 127 -16.06 -5.57 18.68
CA LYS A 127 -16.24 -6.89 19.32
C LYS A 127 -17.54 -7.58 18.90
N ASP A 128 -18.63 -6.82 18.81
CA ASP A 128 -19.95 -7.35 18.43
C ASP A 128 -19.95 -7.89 16.99
N TRP A 129 -19.35 -7.15 16.06
CA TRP A 129 -19.22 -7.58 14.66
C TRP A 129 -18.31 -8.80 14.52
N CYS A 130 -17.16 -8.80 15.20
CA CYS A 130 -16.26 -9.95 15.21
C CYS A 130 -16.96 -11.20 15.79
N GLY A 131 -17.71 -11.05 16.88
CA GLY A 131 -18.52 -12.13 17.46
C GLY A 131 -19.57 -12.68 16.49
N ALA A 132 -20.27 -11.79 15.78
CA ALA A 132 -21.26 -12.19 14.77
C ALA A 132 -20.64 -12.99 13.61
N ILE A 133 -19.45 -12.61 13.14
CA ILE A 133 -18.70 -13.37 12.11
C ILE A 133 -18.30 -14.75 12.65
N GLU A 134 -17.77 -14.84 13.86
CA GLU A 134 -17.34 -16.11 14.44
C GLU A 134 -18.52 -17.07 14.65
N ASP A 135 -19.65 -16.57 15.14
CA ASP A 135 -20.85 -17.39 15.29
C ASP A 135 -21.43 -17.84 13.95
N TYR A 136 -21.35 -16.99 12.92
CA TYR A 136 -21.72 -17.37 11.56
C TYR A 136 -20.82 -18.48 11.00
N ARG A 137 -19.50 -18.35 11.16
CA ARG A 137 -18.51 -19.33 10.71
C ARG A 137 -18.67 -20.69 11.42
N LYS A 138 -18.99 -20.69 12.72
CA LYS A 138 -19.26 -21.94 13.47
C LYS A 138 -20.43 -22.73 12.89
N LYS A 139 -21.48 -22.04 12.43
CA LYS A 139 -22.66 -22.69 11.84
C LYS A 139 -22.50 -23.00 10.35
N ASN A 140 -21.59 -22.32 9.66
CA ASN A 140 -21.32 -22.45 8.23
C ASN A 140 -19.80 -22.63 8.00
N PRO A 141 -19.20 -23.78 8.38
CA PRO A 141 -17.76 -23.97 8.37
C PRO A 141 -17.11 -23.86 6.98
N GLU A 142 -17.89 -24.00 5.90
CA GLU A 142 -17.48 -23.83 4.51
C GLU A 142 -17.37 -22.37 4.04
N VAL A 143 -17.86 -21.40 4.83
CA VAL A 143 -17.78 -19.98 4.43
C VAL A 143 -16.35 -19.45 4.52
N ALA A 144 -15.90 -18.78 3.47
CA ALA A 144 -14.64 -18.02 3.52
C ALA A 144 -14.88 -16.63 4.13
N VAL A 145 -14.12 -16.26 5.17
CA VAL A 145 -14.18 -14.91 5.75
C VAL A 145 -12.95 -14.12 5.32
N LEU A 146 -13.16 -12.99 4.66
CA LEU A 146 -12.11 -12.13 4.11
C LEU A 146 -12.10 -10.76 4.80
N ASP A 147 -11.16 -10.46 5.70
CA ASP A 147 -10.18 -11.37 6.33
C ASP A 147 -10.69 -11.88 7.70
N PRO A 148 -10.16 -12.98 8.26
CA PRO A 148 -10.54 -13.43 9.60
C PRO A 148 -10.35 -12.33 10.68
N PRO A 149 -11.29 -12.16 11.63
CA PRO A 149 -11.21 -11.09 12.65
C PRO A 149 -9.92 -11.09 13.47
N ASP A 150 -9.38 -12.26 13.81
CA ASP A 150 -8.13 -12.45 14.54
C ASP A 150 -6.91 -11.97 13.73
N ALA A 151 -6.85 -12.29 12.44
CA ALA A 151 -5.81 -11.78 11.54
C ALA A 151 -5.86 -10.25 11.40
N ILE A 152 -7.06 -9.66 11.42
CA ILE A 152 -7.24 -8.20 11.37
C ILE A 152 -6.77 -7.55 12.67
N GLU A 153 -7.06 -8.16 13.83
CA GLU A 153 -6.70 -7.63 15.14
C GLU A 153 -5.19 -7.43 15.28
N GLN A 154 -4.39 -8.35 14.74
CA GLN A 154 -2.93 -8.24 14.71
C GLN A 154 -2.44 -6.97 13.99
N LEU A 155 -3.19 -6.48 13.00
CA LEU A 155 -2.89 -5.27 12.25
C LEU A 155 -3.35 -3.98 12.95
N LEU A 156 -4.15 -4.07 14.02
CA LEU A 156 -4.67 -2.90 14.74
C LEU A 156 -3.69 -2.30 15.76
N ASN A 157 -2.61 -3.02 16.09
CA ASN A 157 -1.62 -2.56 17.05
C ASN A 157 -0.28 -2.30 16.35
N ARG A 158 0.16 -1.04 16.34
CA ARG A 158 1.40 -0.61 15.67
C ARG A 158 2.68 -1.22 16.25
N GLN A 159 2.63 -1.69 17.49
CA GLN A 159 3.74 -2.38 18.13
C GLN A 159 3.84 -3.82 17.63
N SER A 160 2.73 -4.56 17.61
CA SER A 160 2.75 -5.98 17.25
C SER A 160 2.71 -6.23 15.74
N MET A 161 2.14 -5.33 14.94
CA MET A 161 1.92 -5.58 13.50
C MET A 161 3.20 -5.79 12.68
N LEU A 162 4.35 -5.39 13.22
CA LEU A 162 5.65 -5.52 12.58
C LEU A 162 6.44 -6.72 13.10
N ASN A 163 5.94 -7.44 14.11
CA ASN A 163 6.58 -8.64 14.64
C ASN A 163 6.65 -9.72 13.55
N ASP A 164 5.55 -9.93 12.83
CA ASP A 164 5.54 -10.92 11.75
C ASP A 164 6.55 -10.56 10.65
N VAL A 165 6.78 -9.26 10.41
CA VAL A 165 7.78 -8.79 9.43
C VAL A 165 9.22 -9.09 9.89
N THR A 166 9.49 -9.05 11.20
CA THR A 166 10.82 -9.42 11.73
C THR A 166 11.09 -10.91 11.63
N ASP A 167 10.03 -11.73 11.63
CA ASP A 167 10.12 -13.19 11.54
C ASP A 167 10.18 -13.70 10.08
N LEU A 168 9.93 -12.83 9.09
CA LEU A 168 10.09 -13.15 7.67
C LEU A 168 11.56 -13.37 7.33
N ASN A 169 11.99 -14.64 7.35
CA ASN A 169 13.30 -15.02 6.86
C ASN A 169 13.33 -15.02 5.32
N LEU A 170 13.67 -13.86 4.76
CA LEU A 170 13.80 -13.65 3.32
C LEU A 170 15.26 -13.75 2.86
N SER A 171 16.11 -14.49 3.58
CA SER A 171 17.55 -14.63 3.30
C SER A 171 17.88 -15.02 1.86
N ASP A 172 16.98 -15.76 1.21
CA ASP A 172 17.17 -16.29 -0.15
C ASP A 172 16.69 -15.30 -1.24
N SER A 173 16.21 -14.12 -0.82
CA SER A 173 15.75 -13.05 -1.70
C SER A 173 16.91 -12.11 -2.06
N TYR A 174 16.80 -11.41 -3.19
CA TYR A 174 17.78 -10.38 -3.62
C TYR A 174 17.89 -9.13 -2.69
N GLY A 175 17.42 -9.23 -1.44
CA GLY A 175 17.47 -8.16 -0.44
C GLY A 175 17.01 -8.62 0.94
N LYS A 176 17.33 -7.81 1.94
CA LYS A 176 17.00 -7.99 3.35
C LYS A 176 15.82 -7.11 3.73
N VAL A 177 14.75 -7.68 4.27
CA VAL A 177 13.69 -6.89 4.93
C VAL A 177 14.15 -6.50 6.32
N CYS A 178 14.03 -5.21 6.63
CA CYS A 178 14.33 -4.63 7.93
C CYS A 178 13.16 -3.76 8.38
N VAL A 179 12.90 -3.73 9.68
CA VAL A 179 12.03 -2.74 10.30
C VAL A 179 12.92 -1.63 10.88
N PRO A 180 12.71 -0.34 10.56
CA PRO A 180 13.45 0.72 11.23
C PRO A 180 13.21 0.66 12.73
N ARG A 181 14.26 0.91 13.51
CA ARG A 181 14.19 0.82 14.97
C ARG A 181 13.11 1.78 15.48
N GLN A 182 12.34 1.30 16.43
CA GLN A 182 11.20 2.04 16.95
C GLN A 182 10.92 1.68 18.41
N MET A 183 10.22 2.56 19.11
CA MET A 183 9.75 2.32 20.46
C MET A 183 8.38 2.94 20.68
N VAL A 184 7.64 2.40 21.65
CA VAL A 184 6.35 2.94 22.09
C VAL A 184 6.58 3.81 23.33
N ILE A 185 6.00 5.00 23.32
CA ILE A 185 5.91 5.89 24.47
C ILE A 185 4.44 5.92 24.88
N ASN A 186 4.15 5.61 26.15
CA ASN A 186 2.77 5.49 26.64
C ASN A 186 2.29 6.68 27.47
N ASN A 187 3.19 7.29 28.27
CA ASN A 187 2.76 8.09 29.42
C ASN A 187 3.25 9.54 29.34
N ASP A 188 4.45 9.84 29.82
CA ASP A 188 4.88 11.21 30.10
C ASP A 188 5.67 11.82 28.92
N PRO A 189 5.19 12.94 28.32
CA PRO A 189 5.96 13.67 27.32
C PRO A 189 7.37 14.07 27.80
N SER A 190 7.53 14.39 29.09
CA SER A 190 8.80 14.87 29.63
C SER A 190 9.88 13.78 29.69
N SER A 191 9.50 12.50 29.73
CA SER A 191 10.44 11.38 29.75
C SER A 191 10.96 11.01 28.36
N ILE A 192 10.27 11.43 27.28
CA ILE A 192 10.58 11.03 25.90
C ILE A 192 12.06 11.27 25.54
N PRO A 193 12.66 12.46 25.79
CA PRO A 193 14.07 12.69 25.47
C PRO A 193 15.01 11.70 26.16
N HIS A 194 14.78 11.39 27.43
CA HIS A 194 15.62 10.46 28.17
C HIS A 194 15.44 9.01 27.67
N GLU A 195 14.19 8.60 27.42
CA GLU A 195 13.87 7.27 26.92
C GLU A 195 14.49 6.98 25.55
N VAL A 196 14.40 7.93 24.63
CA VAL A 196 14.99 7.86 23.28
C VAL A 196 16.51 7.77 23.35
N THR A 197 17.14 8.57 24.21
CA THR A 197 18.60 8.55 24.42
C THR A 197 19.04 7.20 24.98
N ARG A 198 18.34 6.70 26.01
CA ARG A 198 18.61 5.40 26.62
C ARG A 198 18.42 4.24 25.65
N ALA A 199 17.40 4.32 24.79
CA ALA A 199 17.18 3.36 23.71
C ALA A 199 18.19 3.53 22.56
N GLY A 200 18.92 4.64 22.48
CA GLY A 200 19.90 4.93 21.44
C GLY A 200 19.28 5.09 20.04
N LEU A 201 18.04 5.55 19.93
CA LEU A 201 17.41 5.83 18.64
C LEU A 201 18.07 7.04 17.96
N LYS A 202 18.17 7.01 16.63
CA LYS A 202 18.83 8.06 15.84
C LYS A 202 17.81 9.04 15.23
N LEU A 203 18.12 10.32 15.33
CA LEU A 203 17.37 11.39 14.68
C LEU A 203 17.63 11.42 13.14
N PRO A 204 16.65 11.85 12.34
CA PRO A 204 15.34 12.34 12.78
C PRO A 204 14.36 11.17 13.07
N LEU A 205 13.36 11.41 13.91
CA LEU A 205 12.37 10.41 14.31
C LEU A 205 10.99 10.72 13.72
N VAL A 206 10.37 9.73 13.11
CA VAL A 206 8.95 9.78 12.74
C VAL A 206 8.12 9.44 13.97
N ALA A 207 7.33 10.41 14.43
CA ALA A 207 6.37 10.24 15.50
C ALA A 207 4.97 9.94 14.93
N LYS A 208 4.35 8.86 15.41
CA LYS A 208 3.06 8.38 14.93
C LYS A 208 2.14 8.06 16.14
N PRO A 209 0.95 8.68 16.30
CA PRO A 209 0.03 8.40 17.41
C PRO A 209 -0.32 6.91 17.52
N LEU A 210 -0.27 6.31 18.70
CA LEU A 210 -0.47 4.86 18.87
C LEU A 210 -1.91 4.46 18.55
N VAL A 211 -2.88 5.28 18.97
CA VAL A 211 -4.31 5.03 18.77
C VAL A 211 -4.71 5.40 17.34
N VAL A 212 -5.41 4.47 16.67
CA VAL A 212 -5.98 4.64 15.33
C VAL A 212 -7.50 4.55 15.42
N ASP A 213 -8.12 5.59 15.97
CA ASP A 213 -9.58 5.70 16.15
C ASP A 213 -10.31 6.27 14.91
N GLY A 214 -9.56 6.63 13.86
CA GLY A 214 -10.11 7.22 12.64
C GLY A 214 -10.44 8.71 12.73
N THR A 215 -10.13 9.37 13.86
CA THR A 215 -10.20 10.83 13.99
C THR A 215 -9.12 11.53 13.17
N ALA A 216 -9.25 12.84 12.97
CA ALA A 216 -8.21 13.64 12.31
C ALA A 216 -6.88 13.62 13.08
N LYS A 217 -6.94 13.58 14.42
CA LYS A 217 -5.76 13.56 15.31
C LYS A 217 -4.96 12.25 15.20
N SER A 218 -5.60 11.10 15.05
CA SER A 218 -4.90 9.81 14.85
C SER A 218 -4.21 9.64 13.48
N HIS A 219 -4.26 10.68 12.64
CA HIS A 219 -3.60 10.73 11.33
C HIS A 219 -2.50 11.79 11.25
N GLU A 220 -2.25 12.56 12.30
CA GLU A 220 -1.14 13.49 12.34
C GLU A 220 0.16 12.72 12.55
N MET A 221 1.16 13.02 11.73
CA MET A 221 2.50 12.46 11.86
C MET A 221 3.50 13.61 11.88
N PHE A 222 4.54 13.42 12.67
CA PHE A 222 5.56 14.44 12.89
C PHE A 222 6.94 13.87 12.60
N LEU A 223 7.83 14.74 12.17
CA LEU A 223 9.26 14.45 12.03
C LEU A 223 10.01 15.32 13.04
N ALA A 224 10.66 14.67 14.00
CA ALA A 224 11.43 15.32 15.06
C ALA A 224 12.91 15.32 14.67
N TYR A 225 13.54 16.50 14.72
CA TYR A 225 14.93 16.68 14.27
C TYR A 225 15.94 16.73 15.42
N ASP A 226 15.50 17.08 16.62
CA ASP A 226 16.34 17.19 17.81
C ASP A 226 15.72 16.46 19.01
N GLN A 227 16.52 16.33 20.08
CA GLN A 227 16.16 15.60 21.28
C GLN A 227 15.26 16.40 22.24
N PHE A 228 15.37 17.73 22.24
CA PHE A 228 14.73 18.60 23.22
C PHE A 228 13.24 18.76 22.91
N SER A 229 12.91 18.98 21.64
CA SER A 229 11.53 19.13 21.18
C SER A 229 10.74 17.82 21.18
N LEU A 230 11.35 16.66 21.47
CA LEU A 230 10.60 15.41 21.64
C LEU A 230 9.58 15.48 22.79
N SER A 231 9.79 16.36 23.77
CA SER A 231 8.86 16.60 24.87
C SER A 231 7.56 17.32 24.46
N GLU A 232 7.51 17.87 23.24
CA GLU A 232 6.32 18.50 22.65
C GLU A 232 5.34 17.47 22.08
N LEU A 233 5.76 16.21 21.92
CA LEU A 233 4.92 15.14 21.38
C LEU A 233 3.94 14.62 22.43
N GLU A 234 2.71 14.32 22.02
CA GLU A 234 1.65 13.79 22.89
C GLU A 234 1.57 12.25 22.83
N PRO A 235 1.88 11.51 23.92
CA PRO A 235 1.61 10.08 24.04
C PRO A 235 0.11 9.74 24.10
N PRO A 236 -0.28 8.50 23.80
CA PRO A 236 0.58 7.39 23.41
C PRO A 236 1.01 7.47 21.93
N LEU A 237 2.28 7.20 21.64
CA LEU A 237 2.83 7.28 20.28
C LEU A 237 3.95 6.27 20.02
N VAL A 238 4.23 6.04 18.74
CA VAL A 238 5.40 5.28 18.26
C VAL A 238 6.42 6.26 17.70
N LEU A 239 7.65 6.18 18.21
CA LEU A 239 8.82 6.85 17.63
C LEU A 239 9.59 5.84 16.79
N GLN A 240 9.87 6.19 15.54
CA GLN A 240 10.58 5.33 14.59
C GLN A 240 11.71 6.10 13.91
N GLU A 241 12.88 5.50 13.78
CA GLU A 241 13.99 6.10 13.01
C GLU A 241 13.55 6.40 11.58
N PHE A 242 13.81 7.64 11.13
CA PHE A 242 13.61 8.01 9.74
C PHE A 242 14.72 7.42 8.88
N VAL A 243 14.33 6.74 7.81
CA VAL A 243 15.25 6.15 6.83
C VAL A 243 15.12 6.92 5.53
N ASN A 244 16.22 7.47 5.03
CA ASN A 244 16.27 8.06 3.70
C ASN A 244 15.92 6.99 2.64
N HIS A 245 14.94 7.28 1.80
CA HIS A 245 14.36 6.35 0.84
C HIS A 245 14.04 6.97 -0.53
N GLY A 246 14.76 8.05 -0.86
CA GLY A 246 14.66 8.70 -2.17
C GLY A 246 13.35 9.44 -2.42
N GLY A 247 12.55 9.69 -1.38
CA GLY A 247 11.26 10.37 -1.53
C GLY A 247 10.17 9.52 -2.18
N ILE A 248 10.35 8.19 -2.30
CA ILE A 248 9.39 7.31 -2.98
C ILE A 248 8.93 6.18 -2.06
N LEU A 249 7.61 6.04 -1.94
CA LEU A 249 6.92 4.95 -1.27
C LEU A 249 6.40 3.95 -2.30
N PHE A 250 6.79 2.68 -2.14
CA PHE A 250 6.21 1.56 -2.88
C PHE A 250 5.03 0.95 -2.10
N LYS A 251 3.82 1.15 -2.61
CA LYS A 251 2.61 0.52 -2.05
C LYS A 251 2.37 -0.81 -2.73
N VAL A 252 2.45 -1.88 -1.95
CA VAL A 252 2.13 -3.24 -2.39
C VAL A 252 0.67 -3.54 -2.02
N TYR A 253 -0.15 -3.80 -3.04
CA TYR A 253 -1.52 -4.27 -2.89
C TYR A 253 -1.54 -5.77 -3.18
N ILE A 254 -2.11 -6.55 -2.27
CA ILE A 254 -2.17 -8.00 -2.36
C ILE A 254 -3.64 -8.42 -2.37
N VAL A 255 -4.01 -9.31 -3.29
CA VAL A 255 -5.33 -9.94 -3.36
C VAL A 255 -5.09 -11.42 -3.68
N GLY A 256 -5.11 -12.26 -2.64
CA GLY A 256 -4.67 -13.65 -2.77
C GLY A 256 -3.23 -13.70 -3.30
N GLU A 257 -3.02 -14.41 -4.41
CA GLU A 257 -1.71 -14.53 -5.06
C GLU A 257 -1.37 -13.33 -5.99
N ALA A 258 -2.34 -12.46 -6.26
CA ALA A 258 -2.12 -11.31 -7.14
C ALA A 258 -1.47 -10.14 -6.39
N ILE A 259 -0.36 -9.66 -6.91
CA ILE A 259 0.41 -8.55 -6.34
C ILE A 259 0.42 -7.37 -7.31
N LYS A 260 0.09 -6.18 -6.81
CA LYS A 260 0.23 -4.92 -7.54
C LYS A 260 1.05 -3.93 -6.74
N VAL A 261 2.21 -3.54 -7.28
CA VAL A 261 3.05 -2.49 -6.71
C VAL A 261 2.76 -1.15 -7.41
N VAL A 262 2.62 -0.08 -6.63
CA VAL A 262 2.42 1.29 -7.11
C VAL A 262 3.40 2.23 -6.42
N ARG A 263 4.01 3.15 -7.19
CA ARG A 263 4.90 4.18 -6.64
C ARG A 263 4.13 5.42 -6.24
N ARG A 264 4.53 6.02 -5.13
CA ARG A 264 3.96 7.26 -4.59
C ARG A 264 5.05 8.15 -4.06
N PHE A 265 4.87 9.47 -4.16
CA PHE A 265 5.74 10.39 -3.44
C PHE A 265 5.61 10.18 -1.93
N SER A 266 6.74 10.26 -1.25
CA SER A 266 6.93 10.11 0.19
C SER A 266 7.69 11.32 0.73
N LEU A 267 8.14 11.23 1.98
CA LEU A 267 8.99 12.27 2.58
C LEU A 267 10.36 12.32 1.87
N PRO A 268 10.85 13.51 1.51
CA PRO A 268 12.17 13.66 0.90
C PRO A 268 13.27 13.19 1.87
N ASN A 269 14.44 12.91 1.31
CA ASN A 269 15.61 12.58 2.12
C ASN A 269 15.99 13.77 3.01
N VAL A 270 16.47 13.46 4.21
CA VAL A 270 17.06 14.42 5.14
C VAL A 270 18.58 14.33 5.04
N THR A 271 19.24 15.46 4.82
CA THR A 271 20.70 15.58 4.74
C THR A 271 21.32 15.85 6.10
N LYS A 272 22.62 15.56 6.25
CA LYS A 272 23.38 15.91 7.46
C LYS A 272 23.38 17.42 7.74
N GLN A 273 23.36 18.24 6.68
CA GLN A 273 23.34 19.68 6.82
C GLN A 273 22.00 20.16 7.39
N GLU A 274 20.88 19.58 6.95
CA GLU A 274 19.57 19.86 7.54
C GLU A 274 19.51 19.43 9.00
N LEU A 275 20.04 18.26 9.35
CA LEU A 275 20.12 17.81 10.75
C LEU A 275 20.91 18.75 11.67
N SER A 276 21.85 19.52 11.12
CA SER A 276 22.61 20.52 11.89
C SER A 276 21.96 21.90 11.98
N LYS A 277 20.90 22.15 11.20
CA LYS A 277 20.28 23.47 11.04
C LYS A 277 18.82 23.52 11.47
N VAL A 278 18.15 22.38 11.42
CA VAL A 278 16.72 22.25 11.71
C VAL A 278 16.58 21.69 13.10
N GLU A 279 15.94 22.46 13.96
CA GLU A 279 15.52 22.07 15.30
C GLU A 279 13.99 22.14 15.35
N GLY A 280 13.39 21.26 16.15
CA GLY A 280 11.96 21.19 16.38
C GLY A 280 11.29 19.91 15.88
N VAL A 281 9.99 19.87 16.15
CA VAL A 281 9.06 18.85 15.68
C VAL A 281 8.16 19.44 14.59
N PHE A 282 8.18 18.85 13.41
CA PHE A 282 7.42 19.35 12.26
C PHE A 282 6.31 18.39 11.87
N ARG A 283 5.06 18.88 11.90
CA ARG A 283 3.92 18.15 11.33
C ARG A 283 4.06 18.12 9.82
N PHE A 284 3.99 16.93 9.23
CA PHE A 284 3.97 16.79 7.77
C PHE A 284 2.58 16.33 7.28
N PRO A 285 2.14 16.79 6.10
CA PRO A 285 0.85 16.39 5.54
C PRO A 285 0.83 14.91 5.22
N ARG A 286 -0.37 14.34 5.02
CA ARG A 286 -0.51 12.95 4.57
C ARG A 286 0.22 12.73 3.24
N VAL A 287 1.40 12.13 3.34
CA VAL A 287 2.20 11.74 2.18
C VAL A 287 1.60 10.53 1.47
N SER A 288 1.94 10.35 0.20
CA SER A 288 1.57 9.18 -0.61
C SER A 288 0.06 9.01 -0.88
N SER A 289 -0.62 10.13 -1.17
CA SER A 289 -2.04 10.14 -1.57
C SER A 289 -2.27 9.41 -2.90
N ALA A 290 -3.51 8.98 -3.17
CA ALA A 290 -3.89 8.36 -4.45
C ALA A 290 -3.79 9.29 -5.65
N ALA A 291 -3.93 10.59 -5.43
CA ALA A 291 -3.84 11.60 -6.45
C ALA A 291 -2.40 11.94 -6.86
N ALA A 292 -1.41 11.59 -6.03
CA ALA A 292 0.00 11.88 -6.27
C ALA A 292 0.75 10.59 -6.70
N SER A 293 0.56 10.19 -7.96
CA SER A 293 1.36 9.11 -8.58
C SER A 293 2.80 9.57 -8.81
N ALA A 294 3.75 8.66 -8.61
CA ALA A 294 5.16 8.87 -8.95
C ALA A 294 5.62 7.89 -10.04
N ASP A 295 4.70 7.40 -10.88
CA ASP A 295 5.01 6.43 -11.92
C ASP A 295 5.90 7.03 -13.04
N ASP A 296 5.84 8.34 -13.26
CA ASP A 296 6.65 9.03 -14.28
C ASP A 296 7.84 9.81 -13.67
N ALA A 297 8.12 9.64 -12.37
CA ALA A 297 9.23 10.34 -11.73
C ALA A 297 10.57 9.76 -12.19
N ASP A 298 11.39 10.60 -12.84
CA ASP A 298 12.76 10.27 -13.21
C ASP A 298 13.60 10.18 -11.94
N LEU A 299 14.16 9.01 -11.67
CA LEU A 299 15.00 8.79 -10.51
C LEU A 299 16.41 9.33 -10.82
N ASP A 300 17.12 9.87 -9.82
CA ASP A 300 18.55 10.20 -9.94
C ASP A 300 19.30 8.97 -10.49
N PRO A 301 20.24 9.04 -11.44
CA PRO A 301 20.98 7.89 -11.96
C PRO A 301 21.61 6.94 -10.93
N SER A 302 21.96 7.44 -9.74
CA SER A 302 22.37 6.62 -8.59
C SER A 302 21.23 5.79 -7.97
N VAL A 303 19.99 6.24 -8.17
CA VAL A 303 18.73 5.56 -7.89
C VAL A 303 18.20 4.86 -9.16
N ALA A 304 18.58 5.33 -10.37
CA ALA A 304 18.02 4.95 -11.66
C ALA A 304 18.77 3.81 -12.38
N GLY A 305 20.06 3.64 -12.10
CA GLY A 305 20.85 2.49 -12.55
C GLY A 305 20.66 1.23 -11.70
N GLU A 306 20.00 1.34 -10.54
CA GLU A 306 19.73 0.29 -9.55
C GLU A 306 18.22 0.09 -9.30
N ILE A 307 17.35 0.44 -10.26
CA ILE A 307 15.88 0.38 -10.11
C ILE A 307 15.38 -1.06 -10.14
N LEU A 308 15.54 -1.72 -8.99
CA LEU A 308 14.64 -2.70 -8.40
C LEU A 308 14.95 -2.88 -6.89
N ARG A 309 15.95 -2.18 -6.32
CA ARG A 309 16.63 -2.65 -5.10
C ARG A 309 16.44 -1.85 -3.81
N ASN A 310 15.79 -0.69 -3.84
CA ASN A 310 15.86 0.22 -2.69
C ASN A 310 14.47 0.50 -2.07
N ILE A 311 14.25 -0.09 -0.89
CA ILE A 311 13.26 0.25 0.15
C ILE A 311 11.78 0.09 -0.23
N LEU A 312 11.19 -1.07 0.10
CA LEU A 312 9.73 -1.26 0.18
C LEU A 312 9.20 -0.87 1.56
N LEU A 313 8.38 0.18 1.62
CA LEU A 313 7.61 0.59 2.79
C LEU A 313 6.18 -0.03 2.72
N PHE A 314 5.86 -0.96 3.61
CA PHE A 314 4.56 -1.65 3.62
C PHE A 314 3.47 -0.87 4.37
N SER A 315 2.64 -0.09 3.68
CA SER A 315 1.44 0.48 4.32
C SER A 315 0.29 -0.54 4.37
N PHE A 316 0.04 -1.14 5.53
CA PHE A 316 -1.15 -1.96 5.77
C PHE A 316 -2.38 -1.07 5.98
N ARG A 317 -3.31 -1.11 5.02
CA ARG A 317 -4.55 -0.32 5.10
C ARG A 317 -5.77 -1.24 5.24
N PHE A 318 -5.92 -1.79 6.45
CA PHE A 318 -7.25 -2.20 6.90
C PHE A 318 -8.17 -0.99 7.08
#